data_AF-A0A0R3WWJ6-F1
#
_entry.id   AF-A0A0R3WWJ6-F1
#
_cell.length_a   1.000
_cell.length_b   1.000
_cell.length_c   1.000
_cell.angle_alpha   90.00
_cell.angle_beta   90.00
_cell.angle_gamma   90.00
#
_symmetry.space_group_name_H-M   'P 1'
#
loop_
_entity.id
_entity.type
_entity.pdbx_description
1 polymer ?
#
loop_
_entity_poly.entity_id
_entity_poly.type
_entity_poly.pdbx_seq_one_letter_code
_entity_poly.pdbx_strand_id
1 'polypeptide(L)'
;LLVGQEWADRRLQPTYHLNARGQAIHLAVLHDLAVSRPHVVYAPHVWPLTALMLHYLRPRTALACIRALLDAAPDERVAQSKSLWRSRCLALEALLDSKSSALLHWSLLNLSPVEEEGGGRGKVGGKKKESAKQKQSDALAAWPIAVWFVPFECLVPIVDCFLAEGVKVLFRMGFVVSN
;
A
#
# COMPACT_ATOMS: atom_id res chain seq x y z
N LEU A 1 9.73 11.28 -15.90
CA LEU A 1 9.10 9.93 -15.79
C LEU A 1 8.80 9.61 -14.32
N LEU A 2 7.97 10.42 -13.65
CA LEU A 2 7.57 10.23 -12.24
C LEU A 2 6.06 10.06 -12.07
N VAL A 3 5.27 10.20 -13.14
CA VAL A 3 3.80 10.12 -13.11
C VAL A 3 3.33 8.81 -12.47
N GLY A 4 4.03 7.72 -12.76
CA GLY A 4 3.80 6.40 -12.17
C GLY A 4 4.22 6.25 -10.69
N GLN A 5 4.85 7.23 -10.07
CA GLN A 5 5.13 7.23 -8.63
C GLN A 5 4.15 8.13 -7.86
N GLU A 6 3.59 9.14 -8.51
CA GLU A 6 2.75 10.16 -7.87
C GLU A 6 1.43 9.59 -7.29
N TRP A 7 0.84 8.63 -7.99
CA TRP A 7 -0.33 7.87 -7.54
C TRP A 7 -0.03 6.75 -6.52
N ALA A 8 1.23 6.40 -6.26
CA ALA A 8 1.62 5.32 -5.35
C ALA A 8 2.16 5.88 -4.02
N ASP A 9 1.83 5.23 -2.89
CA ASP A 9 2.49 5.55 -1.62
C ASP A 9 3.95 5.08 -1.69
N ARG A 10 4.91 5.92 -1.31
CA ARG A 10 6.35 5.57 -1.34
C ARG A 10 6.68 4.32 -0.54
N ARG A 11 5.91 4.06 0.52
CA ARG A 11 6.05 2.87 1.38
C ARG A 11 5.53 1.60 0.72
N LEU A 12 4.72 1.74 -0.34
CA LEU A 12 4.13 0.65 -1.11
C LEU A 12 4.83 0.47 -2.45
N GLN A 13 6.15 0.70 -2.49
CA GLN A 13 6.94 0.54 -3.71
C GLN A 13 7.81 -0.73 -3.80
N PRO A 14 7.42 -1.92 -3.25
CA PRO A 14 8.23 -3.11 -3.46
C PRO A 14 8.18 -3.54 -4.93
N THR A 15 9.34 -3.90 -5.47
CA THR A 15 9.50 -4.51 -6.79
C THR A 15 9.80 -6.01 -6.70
N TYR A 16 9.90 -6.54 -5.47
CA TYR A 16 10.18 -7.94 -5.17
C TYR A 16 11.45 -8.43 -5.89
N HIS A 17 11.35 -9.52 -6.65
CA HIS A 17 12.46 -10.14 -7.37
C HIS A 17 12.56 -9.67 -8.83
N LEU A 18 11.90 -8.56 -9.21
CA LEU A 18 12.09 -7.99 -10.53
C LEU A 18 13.54 -7.53 -10.71
N ASN A 19 14.20 -8.06 -11.74
CA ASN A 19 15.52 -7.58 -12.18
C ASN A 19 15.43 -6.16 -12.78
N ALA A 20 16.58 -5.55 -13.08
CA ALA A 20 16.64 -4.17 -13.59
C ALA A 20 15.75 -3.94 -14.84
N ARG A 21 15.70 -4.93 -15.74
CA ARG A 21 14.82 -4.88 -16.93
C ARG A 21 13.34 -4.93 -16.54
N GLY A 22 12.98 -5.81 -15.61
CA GLY A 22 11.62 -5.93 -15.08
C GLY A 22 11.16 -4.66 -14.37
N GLN A 23 12.04 -4.01 -13.61
CA GLN A 23 11.77 -2.73 -12.95
C GLN A 23 11.55 -1.60 -13.96
N ALA A 24 12.34 -1.55 -15.04
CA ALA A 24 12.12 -0.57 -16.12
C ALA A 24 10.76 -0.79 -16.82
N ILE A 25 10.40 -2.05 -17.08
CA ILE A 25 9.09 -2.41 -17.65
C ILE A 25 7.96 -2.05 -16.68
N HIS A 26 8.14 -2.30 -15.40
CA HIS A 26 7.17 -1.96 -14.35
C HIS A 26 6.85 -0.47 -14.34
N LEU A 27 7.88 0.38 -14.36
CA LEU A 27 7.72 1.83 -14.47
C LEU A 27 7.02 2.24 -15.77
N ALA A 28 7.34 1.60 -16.90
CA ALA A 28 6.69 1.88 -18.18
C ALA A 28 5.19 1.52 -18.15
N VAL A 29 4.83 0.35 -17.61
CA VAL A 29 3.42 -0.07 -17.44
C VAL A 29 2.67 0.90 -16.53
N LEU A 30 3.27 1.31 -15.42
CA LEU A 30 2.69 2.27 -14.49
C LEU A 30 2.52 3.66 -15.14
N HIS A 31 3.49 4.10 -15.92
CA HIS A 31 3.41 5.34 -16.69
C HIS A 31 2.25 5.29 -17.69
N ASP A 32 2.15 4.23 -18.49
CA ASP A 32 1.08 4.06 -19.48
C ASP A 32 -0.30 4.04 -18.84
N LEU A 33 -0.42 3.42 -17.66
CA LEU A 33 -1.64 3.47 -16.86
C LEU A 33 -1.99 4.89 -16.43
N ALA A 34 -1.04 5.61 -15.85
CA ALA A 34 -1.27 6.95 -15.32
C ALA A 34 -1.65 7.94 -16.44
N VAL A 35 -0.99 7.86 -17.60
CA VAL A 35 -1.37 8.65 -18.78
C VAL A 35 -2.78 8.29 -19.25
N SER A 36 -3.13 7.00 -19.28
CA SER A 36 -4.47 6.57 -19.73
C SER A 36 -5.60 6.88 -18.74
N ARG A 37 -5.30 7.15 -17.47
CA ARG A 37 -6.30 7.31 -16.40
C ARG A 37 -5.98 8.50 -15.49
N PRO A 38 -6.04 9.74 -16.01
CA PRO A 38 -5.67 10.93 -15.25
C PRO A 38 -6.58 11.23 -14.04
N HIS A 39 -7.75 10.61 -13.98
CA HIS A 39 -8.69 10.73 -12.84
C HIS A 39 -8.24 9.94 -11.60
N VAL A 40 -7.34 8.95 -11.76
CA VAL A 40 -6.83 8.14 -10.64
C VAL A 40 -5.70 8.90 -9.97
N VAL A 41 -6.02 9.60 -8.88
CA VAL A 41 -5.06 10.46 -8.18
C VAL A 41 -4.25 9.70 -7.12
N TYR A 42 -4.78 8.60 -6.59
CA TYR A 42 -4.09 7.84 -5.55
C TYR A 42 -4.53 6.36 -5.54
N ALA A 43 -3.65 5.47 -5.99
CA ALA A 43 -3.92 4.04 -6.09
C ALA A 43 -2.72 3.20 -5.63
N PRO A 44 -2.42 3.18 -4.32
CA PRO A 44 -1.14 2.68 -3.83
C PRO A 44 -0.95 1.17 -3.98
N HIS A 45 -2.03 0.38 -4.06
CA HIS A 45 -1.93 -1.07 -4.35
C HIS A 45 -1.55 -1.37 -5.80
N VAL A 46 -1.70 -0.43 -6.73
CA VAL A 46 -1.37 -0.65 -8.14
C VAL A 46 0.10 -0.98 -8.32
N TRP A 47 0.98 -0.33 -7.57
CA TRP A 47 2.41 -0.56 -7.65
C TRP A 47 2.80 -2.02 -7.34
N PRO A 48 2.54 -2.56 -6.13
CA PRO A 48 2.92 -3.93 -5.78
C PRO A 48 2.15 -4.97 -6.60
N LEU A 49 0.87 -4.73 -6.93
CA LEU A 49 0.10 -5.62 -7.81
C LEU A 49 0.74 -5.72 -9.20
N THR A 50 1.13 -4.59 -9.78
CA THR A 50 1.78 -4.60 -11.10
C THR A 50 3.15 -5.28 -11.02
N ALA A 51 3.91 -5.06 -9.96
CA ALA A 51 5.20 -5.73 -9.75
C ALA A 51 5.03 -7.25 -9.65
N LEU A 52 4.07 -7.74 -8.85
CA LEU A 52 3.74 -9.16 -8.72
C LEU A 52 3.29 -9.76 -10.05
N MET A 53 2.34 -9.11 -10.73
CA MET A 53 1.84 -9.59 -12.03
C MET A 53 2.96 -9.74 -13.06
N LEU A 54 3.94 -8.84 -13.09
CA LEU A 54 5.07 -8.92 -14.04
C LEU A 54 6.02 -10.09 -13.80
N HIS A 55 5.95 -10.78 -12.65
CA HIS A 55 6.68 -12.04 -12.46
C HIS A 55 6.07 -13.19 -13.25
N TYR A 56 4.76 -13.14 -13.53
CA TYR A 56 4.01 -14.26 -14.12
C TYR A 56 3.37 -13.93 -15.47
N LEU A 57 3.19 -12.64 -15.78
CA LEU A 57 2.46 -12.16 -16.93
C LEU A 57 3.35 -11.30 -17.84
N ARG A 58 3.04 -11.34 -19.14
CA ARG A 58 3.62 -10.41 -20.10
C ARG A 58 3.15 -8.97 -19.81
N PRO A 59 3.94 -7.93 -20.14
CA PRO A 59 3.62 -6.55 -19.76
C PRO A 59 2.26 -6.05 -20.25
N ARG A 60 1.87 -6.41 -21.48
CA ARG A 60 0.56 -6.06 -22.03
C ARG A 60 -0.60 -6.71 -21.28
N THR A 61 -0.43 -7.96 -20.84
CA THR A 61 -1.43 -8.70 -20.07
C THR A 61 -1.53 -8.14 -18.66
N ALA A 62 -0.39 -7.88 -17.99
CA ALA A 62 -0.37 -7.22 -16.68
C ALA A 62 -1.08 -5.86 -16.74
N LEU A 63 -0.78 -5.04 -17.75
CA LEU A 63 -1.44 -3.76 -17.99
C LEU A 63 -2.97 -3.92 -18.12
N ALA A 64 -3.43 -4.88 -18.93
CA ALA A 64 -4.86 -5.15 -19.11
C ALA A 64 -5.54 -5.62 -17.80
N CYS A 65 -4.89 -6.48 -17.02
CA CYS A 65 -5.39 -6.93 -15.72
C CYS A 65 -5.53 -5.77 -14.73
N ILE A 66 -4.50 -4.91 -14.63
CA ILE A 66 -4.55 -3.75 -13.74
C ILE A 66 -5.63 -2.75 -14.17
N ARG A 67 -5.80 -2.53 -15.49
CA ARG A 67 -6.91 -1.72 -16.01
C ARG A 67 -8.25 -2.30 -15.58
N ALA A 68 -8.48 -3.59 -15.80
CA ALA A 68 -9.70 -4.26 -15.37
C ALA A 68 -9.95 -4.14 -13.85
N LEU A 69 -8.90 -4.21 -13.02
CA LEU A 69 -9.01 -3.99 -11.57
C LEU A 69 -9.37 -2.56 -11.19
N LEU A 70 -8.91 -1.57 -11.96
CA LEU A 70 -9.25 -0.15 -11.77
C LEU A 70 -10.64 0.18 -12.35
N ASP A 71 -11.08 -0.53 -13.39
CA ASP A 71 -12.43 -0.39 -13.97
C ASP A 71 -13.50 -1.08 -13.11
N ALA A 72 -13.12 -2.12 -12.36
CA ALA A 72 -13.98 -2.76 -11.38
C ALA A 72 -14.36 -1.79 -10.25
N ALA A 73 -15.50 -2.05 -9.59
CA ALA A 73 -16.02 -1.19 -8.54
C ALA A 73 -14.93 -0.83 -7.51
N PRO A 74 -14.58 0.45 -7.33
CA PRO A 74 -13.41 0.87 -6.55
C PRO A 74 -13.51 0.43 -5.09
N ASP A 75 -14.73 0.39 -4.54
CA ASP A 75 -15.01 -0.05 -3.18
C ASP A 75 -14.71 -1.55 -2.97
N GLU A 76 -14.81 -2.37 -4.01
CA GLU A 76 -14.57 -3.81 -3.95
C GLU A 76 -13.12 -4.20 -4.25
N ARG A 77 -12.39 -3.40 -5.03
CA ARG A 77 -11.04 -3.74 -5.50
C ARG A 77 -10.01 -2.74 -4.98
N VAL A 78 -9.41 -1.96 -5.86
CA VAL A 78 -8.28 -1.08 -5.53
C VAL A 78 -8.80 0.32 -5.17
N ALA A 79 -8.33 0.88 -4.06
CA ALA A 79 -8.63 2.25 -3.70
C ALA A 79 -8.00 3.20 -4.72
N GLN A 80 -8.77 4.18 -5.21
CA GLN A 80 -8.32 5.13 -6.26
C GLN A 80 -8.29 6.59 -5.76
N SER A 81 -8.58 6.81 -4.48
CA SER A 81 -8.52 8.11 -3.82
C SER A 81 -7.95 7.98 -2.41
N LYS A 82 -7.35 9.07 -1.92
CA LYS A 82 -6.83 9.16 -0.54
C LYS A 82 -7.96 8.99 0.49
N SER A 83 -9.17 9.47 0.19
CA SER A 83 -10.33 9.34 1.09
C SER A 83 -10.78 7.90 1.23
N LEU A 84 -10.88 7.15 0.12
CA LEU A 84 -11.24 5.72 0.16
C LEU A 84 -10.17 4.89 0.86
N TRP A 85 -8.89 5.16 0.57
CA TRP A 85 -7.77 4.56 1.30
C TRP A 85 -7.89 4.76 2.82
N ARG A 86 -8.09 6.02 3.23
CA ARG A 86 -8.23 6.39 4.65
C ARG A 86 -9.46 5.71 5.28
N SER A 87 -10.57 5.65 4.56
CA SER A 87 -11.78 4.95 5.01
C SER A 87 -11.49 3.47 5.30
N ARG A 88 -10.76 2.79 4.41
CA ARG A 88 -10.36 1.38 4.62
C ARG A 88 -9.45 1.19 5.82
N CYS A 89 -8.49 2.10 6.01
CA CYS A 89 -7.59 2.06 7.16
C CYS A 89 -8.37 2.15 8.48
N LEU A 90 -9.28 3.13 8.59
CA LEU A 90 -10.14 3.32 9.77
C LEU A 90 -11.12 2.17 9.97
N ALA A 91 -11.65 1.60 8.88
CA ALA A 91 -12.57 0.46 8.96
C ALA A 91 -11.87 -0.76 9.59
N LEU A 92 -10.63 -1.07 9.21
CA LEU A 92 -9.91 -2.18 9.85
C LEU A 92 -9.60 -1.87 11.31
N GLU A 93 -9.18 -0.64 11.64
CA GLU A 93 -8.93 -0.24 13.03
C GLU A 93 -10.17 -0.45 13.91
N ALA A 94 -11.33 0.03 13.47
CA ALA A 94 -12.59 -0.19 14.19
C ALA A 94 -12.93 -1.67 14.36
N LEU A 95 -12.65 -2.49 13.34
CA LEU A 95 -12.85 -3.94 13.41
C LEU A 95 -11.86 -4.62 14.37
N LEU A 96 -10.61 -4.16 14.46
CA LEU A 96 -9.59 -4.65 15.40
C LEU A 96 -9.93 -4.26 16.84
N ASP A 97 -10.32 -2.99 17.06
CA ASP A 97 -10.71 -2.46 18.39
C ASP A 97 -11.93 -3.21 18.94
N SER A 98 -12.89 -3.56 18.08
CA SER A 98 -14.08 -4.33 18.48
C SER A 98 -13.80 -5.77 18.92
N LYS A 99 -12.64 -6.33 18.57
CA LYS A 99 -12.31 -7.74 18.80
C LYS A 99 -11.06 -7.97 19.66
N SER A 100 -10.33 -6.93 20.05
CA SER A 100 -9.08 -7.06 20.80
C SER A 100 -8.99 -6.05 21.95
N SER A 101 -9.13 -6.53 23.19
CA SER A 101 -8.85 -5.75 24.41
C SER A 101 -7.42 -5.91 24.93
N ALA A 102 -6.51 -6.58 24.19
CA ALA A 102 -5.14 -6.75 24.63
C ALA A 102 -4.20 -7.04 23.45
N LEU A 103 -3.10 -6.28 23.35
CA LEU A 103 -1.91 -6.49 22.49
C LEU A 103 -2.24 -6.26 21.00
N LEU A 104 -1.93 -5.13 20.35
CA LEU A 104 -0.59 -4.58 20.12
C LEU A 104 -0.69 -3.09 19.76
N HIS A 105 -0.74 -2.27 20.80
CA HIS A 105 -0.31 -0.88 20.72
C HIS A 105 1.23 -0.92 20.53
N TRP A 106 1.73 -0.70 19.30
CA TRP A 106 3.07 -0.11 18.94
C TRP A 106 4.13 -0.87 18.15
N SER A 107 4.16 -2.21 18.05
CA SER A 107 5.38 -2.87 17.53
C SER A 107 5.70 -2.68 16.03
N LEU A 108 4.74 -2.29 15.18
CA LEU A 108 4.97 -2.03 13.75
C LEU A 108 5.43 -0.60 13.41
N LEU A 109 5.36 0.34 14.35
CA LEU A 109 5.79 1.74 14.14
C LEU A 109 7.32 1.93 14.28
N ASN A 110 8.07 0.88 14.65
CA ASN A 110 9.53 0.95 14.82
C ASN A 110 10.33 0.68 13.54
N LEU A 111 9.70 0.57 12.37
CA LEU A 111 10.41 0.68 11.09
C LEU A 111 10.55 2.16 10.71
N SER A 112 11.32 2.92 11.51
CA SER A 112 11.93 4.13 10.96
C SER A 112 13.11 3.71 10.06
N PRO A 113 13.44 4.49 9.02
CA PRO A 113 14.77 4.42 8.46
C PRO A 113 15.77 4.75 9.58
N VAL A 114 16.89 4.04 9.64
CA VAL A 114 18.04 4.45 10.43
C VAL A 114 18.49 5.81 9.87
N GLU A 115 18.19 6.90 10.59
CA GLU A 115 18.81 8.21 10.34
C GLU A 115 20.14 8.23 11.11
N GLU A 116 21.23 8.39 10.38
CA GLU A 116 22.57 8.60 10.95
C GLU A 116 22.58 9.86 11.82
N GLU A 117 23.25 9.76 12.97
CA GLU A 117 23.40 10.82 13.97
C GLU A 117 24.12 12.04 13.40
N GLY A 118 23.39 13.14 13.22
CA GLY A 118 23.94 14.48 13.02
C GLY A 118 23.37 15.43 14.07
N GLY A 119 24.17 15.71 15.12
CA GLY A 119 23.76 16.49 16.28
C GLY A 119 23.35 17.94 15.97
N GLY A 120 22.34 18.43 16.70
CA GLY A 120 21.92 19.83 16.64
C GLY A 120 20.86 20.19 17.68
N ARG A 121 21.30 20.85 18.76
CA ARG A 121 20.50 21.36 19.88
C ARG A 121 19.60 22.52 19.41
N GLY A 122 18.29 22.42 19.64
CA GLY A 122 17.34 23.53 19.39
C GLY A 122 16.03 23.33 20.15
N LYS A 123 15.65 24.33 20.95
CA LYS A 123 14.61 24.25 22.00
C LYS A 123 13.34 25.01 21.57
N VAL A 124 12.18 24.41 21.91
CA VAL A 124 10.85 25.01 22.21
C VAL A 124 9.97 25.51 21.05
N GLY A 125 8.71 25.03 21.03
CA GLY A 125 7.58 25.86 20.60
C GLY A 125 6.37 25.13 20.01
N GLY A 126 5.41 24.72 20.85
CA GLY A 126 3.97 24.62 20.53
C GLY A 126 3.51 23.91 19.24
N LYS A 127 3.36 22.57 19.26
CA LYS A 127 2.61 21.81 18.22
C LYS A 127 2.16 20.42 18.69
N LYS A 128 1.60 20.31 19.91
CA LYS A 128 1.30 18.98 20.51
C LYS A 128 0.01 18.31 19.98
N LYS A 129 -0.97 19.06 19.47
CA LYS A 129 -2.26 18.49 18.99
C LYS A 129 -2.22 17.98 17.54
N GLU A 130 -1.52 18.66 16.63
CA GLU A 130 -1.33 18.17 15.26
C GLU A 130 -0.46 16.90 15.23
N SER A 131 0.58 16.85 16.06
CA SER A 131 1.50 15.70 16.13
C SER A 131 0.81 14.40 16.54
N ALA A 132 -0.22 14.45 17.40
CA ALA A 132 -0.94 13.26 17.83
C ALA A 132 -1.89 12.74 16.74
N LYS A 133 -2.68 13.62 16.10
CA LYS A 133 -3.62 13.26 15.04
C LYS A 133 -2.91 12.83 13.74
N GLN A 134 -1.76 13.45 13.46
CA GLN A 134 -0.87 13.07 12.34
C GLN A 134 -0.17 11.73 12.60
N LYS A 135 0.40 11.52 13.80
CA LYS A 135 0.96 10.21 14.20
C LYS A 135 -0.07 9.09 14.17
N GLN A 136 -1.30 9.36 14.61
CA GLN A 136 -2.40 8.41 14.50
C GLN A 136 -2.67 8.11 13.02
N SER A 137 -2.73 9.12 12.15
CA SER A 137 -2.94 8.91 10.72
C SER A 137 -1.82 8.16 9.99
N ASP A 138 -0.59 8.25 10.48
CA ASP A 138 0.54 7.48 9.94
C ASP A 138 0.46 6.01 10.39
N ALA A 139 -0.02 5.75 11.61
CA ALA A 139 -0.29 4.40 12.12
C ALA A 139 -1.47 3.72 11.41
N LEU A 140 -2.51 4.47 11.01
CA LEU A 140 -3.65 3.95 10.25
C LEU A 140 -3.24 3.21 8.97
N ALA A 141 -2.14 3.64 8.34
CA ALA A 141 -1.65 3.08 7.10
C ALA A 141 -0.63 1.93 7.29
N ALA A 142 -0.38 1.44 8.50
CA ALA A 142 0.64 0.41 8.71
C ALA A 142 0.23 -0.95 8.11
N TRP A 143 -1.02 -1.39 8.33
CA TRP A 143 -1.46 -2.71 7.86
C TRP A 143 -1.55 -2.84 6.33
N PRO A 144 -2.08 -1.87 5.56
CA PRO A 144 -2.17 -2.01 4.12
C PRO A 144 -0.79 -2.02 3.48
N ILE A 145 0.22 -1.46 4.17
CA ILE A 145 1.63 -1.52 3.82
C ILE A 145 2.17 -2.90 4.16
N ALA A 146 2.04 -3.33 5.42
CA ALA A 146 2.59 -4.59 5.94
C ALA A 146 2.18 -5.82 5.12
N VAL A 147 0.95 -5.86 4.58
CA VAL A 147 0.49 -6.97 3.72
C VAL A 147 1.42 -7.21 2.53
N TRP A 148 2.02 -6.17 1.95
CA TRP A 148 2.90 -6.31 0.78
C TRP A 148 4.35 -6.66 1.12
N PHE A 149 4.68 -6.76 2.41
CA PHE A 149 6.01 -7.13 2.93
C PHE A 149 6.05 -8.52 3.57
N VAL A 150 4.94 -9.27 3.53
CA VAL A 150 4.99 -10.71 3.85
C VAL A 150 5.86 -11.44 2.81
N PRO A 151 6.38 -12.65 3.12
CA PRO A 151 7.22 -13.40 2.18
C PRO A 151 6.58 -13.53 0.79
N PHE A 152 7.41 -13.47 -0.25
CA PHE A 152 6.94 -13.42 -1.64
C PHE A 152 6.08 -14.64 -2.01
N GLU A 153 6.42 -15.80 -1.46
CA GLU A 153 5.72 -17.07 -1.65
C GLU A 153 4.30 -17.02 -1.07
N CYS A 154 4.09 -16.23 -0.01
CA CYS A 154 2.77 -16.02 0.59
C CYS A 154 1.96 -14.99 -0.20
N LEU A 155 2.59 -14.02 -0.87
CA LEU A 155 1.89 -12.99 -1.63
C LEU A 155 1.10 -13.55 -2.81
N VAL A 156 1.62 -14.56 -3.50
CA VAL A 156 0.97 -15.17 -4.68
C VAL A 156 -0.45 -15.68 -4.35
N PRO A 157 -0.65 -16.61 -3.40
CA PRO A 157 -1.99 -17.09 -3.07
C PRO A 157 -2.88 -16.00 -2.47
N ILE A 158 -2.31 -15.03 -1.74
CA ILE A 158 -3.07 -13.87 -1.24
C ILE A 158 -3.64 -13.06 -2.42
N VAL A 159 -2.82 -12.79 -3.44
CA VAL A 159 -3.25 -12.07 -4.62
C VAL A 159 -4.25 -12.88 -5.43
N ASP A 160 -4.07 -14.19 -5.59
CA ASP A 160 -5.07 -15.06 -6.27
C ASP A 160 -6.44 -14.96 -5.60
N CYS A 161 -6.49 -15.07 -4.26
CA CYS A 161 -7.72 -14.87 -3.50
C CYS A 161 -8.26 -13.44 -3.65
N PHE A 162 -7.41 -12.41 -3.62
CA PHE A 162 -7.82 -11.02 -3.82
C PHE A 162 -8.43 -10.78 -5.21
N LEU A 163 -7.89 -11.39 -6.27
CA LEU A 163 -8.43 -11.27 -7.61
C LEU A 163 -9.84 -11.88 -7.71
N ALA A 164 -10.10 -12.98 -7.00
CA ALA A 164 -11.43 -13.58 -6.91
C ALA A 164 -12.38 -12.77 -6.00
N GLU A 165 -12.05 -12.64 -4.71
CA GLU A 165 -12.94 -12.15 -3.65
C GLU A 165 -12.88 -10.64 -3.42
N GLY A 166 -11.78 -9.98 -3.79
CA GLY A 166 -11.60 -8.54 -3.67
C GLY A 166 -10.96 -8.11 -2.37
N VAL A 167 -11.15 -6.83 -2.02
CA VAL A 167 -10.43 -6.13 -0.94
C VAL A 167 -10.61 -6.79 0.42
N LYS A 168 -11.70 -7.55 0.65
CA LYS A 168 -11.94 -8.29 1.90
C LYS A 168 -10.78 -9.22 2.26
N VAL A 169 -10.10 -9.79 1.27
CA VAL A 169 -8.90 -10.61 1.48
C VAL A 169 -7.77 -9.78 2.10
N LEU A 170 -7.56 -8.55 1.61
CA LEU A 170 -6.56 -7.65 2.19
C LEU A 170 -6.94 -7.23 3.62
N PHE A 171 -8.22 -7.06 3.94
CA PHE A 171 -8.65 -6.84 5.33
C PHE A 171 -8.33 -8.03 6.22
N ARG A 172 -8.61 -9.27 5.77
CA ARG A 172 -8.25 -10.50 6.52
C ARG A 172 -6.74 -10.58 6.73
N MET A 173 -5.94 -10.28 5.71
CA MET A 173 -4.48 -10.23 5.88
C MET A 173 -4.05 -9.10 6.81
N GLY A 174 -4.71 -7.94 6.75
CA GLY A 174 -4.54 -6.84 7.69
C GLY A 174 -4.71 -7.28 9.14
N PHE A 175 -5.73 -8.09 9.43
CA PHE A 175 -5.90 -8.71 10.75
C PHE A 175 -4.74 -9.63 11.13
N VAL A 176 -4.29 -10.48 10.21
CA VAL A 176 -3.21 -11.45 10.48
C VAL A 176 -1.89 -10.73 10.76
N VAL A 177 -1.56 -9.68 10.01
CA VAL A 177 -0.30 -8.94 10.20
C VAL A 177 -0.34 -7.95 11.38
N SER A 178 -1.52 -7.67 11.93
CA SER A 178 -1.69 -6.75 13.06
C SER A 178 -1.88 -7.45 14.41
N ASN A 179 -2.07 -8.78 14.43
CA ASN A 179 -2.10 -9.62 15.64
C ASN A 179 -0.79 -10.40 15.77
#